data_AF-A0A946VT51-F1
#
_entry.id   AF-A0A946VT51-F1
#
_cell.length_a   1.000
_cell.length_b   1.000
_cell.length_c   1.000
_cell.angle_alpha   90.00
_cell.angle_beta   90.00
_cell.angle_gamma   90.00
#
_symmetry.space_group_name_H-M   'P 1'
#
loop_
_entity.id
_entity.type
_entity.pdbx_description
1 polymer ?
#
loop_
_entity_poly.entity_id
_entity_poly.type
_entity_poly.pdbx_seq_one_letter_code
_entity_poly.pdbx_strand_id
1 'polypeptide(L)'
;LAPAPADQPGTAIDSHTTASATGNLAEPGIDALHRDNFMAQLAPQAERAAAQLGVPVQALLAQAALETGWGEKMIQRDNGSNSFNLFGIKADARWRGERATVVTSEYYDGRALRVRADFRAYDSYQQSFDDYVAFLRDNPRYRAVFENRHDVSTFASALQRAGYATDPDYAQKIDAIARHMGDAASPAYTQLAALAASSPPPANTATVQQP
;
A
#
# COMPACT_ATOMS: atom_id res chain seq x y z
N LEU A 1 50.11 -36.90 41.08
CA LEU A 1 48.91 -36.03 41.23
C LEU A 1 48.03 -36.31 40.02
N ALA A 2 46.77 -36.68 40.26
CA ALA A 2 45.78 -37.32 39.37
C ALA A 2 45.94 -38.85 39.16
N PRO A 3 44.91 -39.59 39.60
CA PRO A 3 44.16 -40.46 38.70
C PRO A 3 42.63 -40.15 38.74
N ALA A 4 41.94 -40.40 37.63
CA ALA A 4 40.49 -40.59 37.57
C ALA A 4 40.12 -41.98 38.19
N PRO A 5 38.84 -42.40 38.42
CA PRO A 5 37.58 -42.01 37.74
C PRO A 5 36.28 -42.11 38.60
N ALA A 6 35.13 -42.21 37.91
CA ALA A 6 33.77 -42.62 38.35
C ALA A 6 32.89 -41.47 38.90
N ASP A 7 31.58 -41.34 38.64
CA ASP A 7 30.58 -42.13 37.92
C ASP A 7 29.36 -41.19 37.72
N GLN A 8 28.53 -41.39 36.69
CA GLN A 8 27.18 -40.79 36.62
C GLN A 8 26.13 -41.77 37.21
N PRO A 9 24.86 -41.39 37.49
CA PRO A 9 23.84 -41.52 36.42
C PRO A 9 22.54 -40.68 36.53
N GLY A 10 21.82 -40.63 35.41
CA GLY A 10 20.36 -40.46 35.31
C GLY A 10 19.97 -39.35 34.32
N THR A 11 19.25 -39.56 33.21
CA THR A 11 18.32 -40.61 32.73
C THR A 11 18.13 -40.35 31.21
N ALA A 12 18.43 -41.31 30.32
CA ALA A 12 17.51 -42.29 29.70
C ALA A 12 16.60 -41.68 28.58
N ILE A 13 17.03 -41.75 27.31
CA ILE A 13 16.71 -42.71 26.19
C ILE A 13 15.36 -42.46 25.47
N ASP A 14 15.38 -41.99 24.21
CA ASP A 14 15.28 -42.73 22.92
C ASP A 14 13.80 -42.97 22.53
N SER A 15 13.28 -42.94 21.29
CA SER A 15 13.82 -43.22 19.96
C SER A 15 12.91 -42.64 18.87
N HIS A 16 13.42 -42.59 17.63
CA HIS A 16 12.75 -42.28 16.37
C HIS A 16 11.32 -42.82 16.14
N THR A 17 10.51 -41.99 15.48
CA THR A 17 9.52 -42.43 14.50
C THR A 17 9.53 -41.47 13.32
N THR A 18 9.82 -42.01 12.13
CA THR A 18 9.58 -41.44 10.81
C THR A 18 8.09 -41.42 10.50
N ALA A 19 7.51 -40.27 10.14
CA ALA A 19 6.28 -40.21 9.35
C ALA A 19 6.08 -38.84 8.68
N SER A 20 6.24 -38.86 7.36
CA SER A 20 5.39 -38.25 6.33
C SER A 20 5.09 -36.75 6.31
N ALA A 21 5.44 -36.19 5.15
CA ALA A 21 4.93 -34.96 4.59
C ALA A 21 3.40 -34.87 4.63
N THR A 22 2.90 -33.81 5.25
CA THR A 22 1.65 -33.15 4.86
C THR A 22 1.92 -31.66 5.04
N GLY A 23 1.83 -30.91 3.95
CA GLY A 23 2.13 -29.48 3.92
C GLY A 23 1.25 -28.72 4.90
N ASN A 24 1.88 -28.12 5.91
CA ASN A 24 1.23 -27.14 6.75
C ASN A 24 1.22 -25.84 5.93
N LEU A 25 0.10 -25.54 5.27
CA LEU A 25 -0.18 -24.20 4.75
C LEU A 25 -0.30 -23.29 5.98
N ALA A 26 0.81 -22.71 6.40
CA ALA A 26 0.82 -21.74 7.49
C ALA A 26 -0.18 -20.63 7.15
N GLU A 27 -1.10 -20.35 8.06
CA GLU A 27 -2.07 -19.25 7.88
C GLU A 27 -1.29 -17.96 7.58
N PRO A 28 -1.72 -17.16 6.59
CA PRO A 28 -1.05 -15.91 6.30
C PRO A 28 -1.05 -15.04 7.56
N GLY A 29 0.10 -14.49 7.92
CA GLY A 29 0.18 -13.53 9.03
C GLY A 29 -0.74 -12.33 8.81
N ILE A 30 -1.20 -11.68 9.88
CA ILE A 30 -2.16 -10.55 9.84
C ILE A 30 -1.74 -9.47 8.82
N ASP A 31 -0.44 -9.16 8.73
CA ASP A 31 0.11 -8.20 7.77
C ASP A 31 -0.11 -8.62 6.30
N ALA A 32 -0.03 -9.93 6.00
CA ALA A 32 -0.27 -10.43 4.65
C ALA A 32 -1.76 -10.31 4.29
N LEU A 33 -2.66 -10.69 5.20
CA LEU A 33 -4.11 -10.53 5.00
C LEU A 33 -4.51 -9.07 4.80
N HIS A 34 -3.92 -8.16 5.57
CA HIS A 34 -4.17 -6.72 5.42
C HIS A 34 -3.77 -6.21 4.02
N ARG A 35 -2.57 -6.60 3.56
CA ARG A 35 -2.10 -6.25 2.21
C ARG A 35 -3.00 -6.83 1.12
N ASP A 36 -3.39 -8.10 1.24
CA ASP A 36 -4.24 -8.77 0.26
C ASP A 36 -5.62 -8.11 0.17
N ASN A 37 -6.21 -7.74 1.31
CA ASN A 37 -7.47 -6.99 1.35
C ASN A 37 -7.36 -5.62 0.71
N PHE A 38 -6.28 -4.87 1.00
CA PHE A 38 -6.02 -3.58 0.36
C PHE A 38 -5.94 -3.72 -1.16
N MET A 39 -5.19 -4.71 -1.66
CA MET A 39 -5.06 -4.94 -3.10
C MET A 39 -6.39 -5.37 -3.73
N ALA A 40 -7.11 -6.30 -3.10
CA ALA A 40 -8.40 -6.78 -3.60
C ALA A 40 -9.44 -5.65 -3.69
N GLN A 41 -9.45 -4.72 -2.73
CA GLN A 41 -10.37 -3.58 -2.72
C GLN A 41 -10.11 -2.58 -3.85
N LEU A 42 -8.84 -2.40 -4.24
CA LEU A 42 -8.43 -1.39 -5.22
C LEU A 42 -8.22 -1.95 -6.63
N ALA A 43 -8.10 -3.27 -6.79
CA ALA A 43 -7.79 -3.90 -8.07
C ALA A 43 -8.77 -3.51 -9.20
N PRO A 44 -10.11 -3.54 -9.03
CA PRO A 44 -11.03 -3.22 -10.13
C PRO A 44 -10.91 -1.78 -10.67
N GLN A 45 -10.53 -0.83 -9.81
CA GLN A 45 -10.33 0.58 -10.16
C GLN A 45 -8.92 0.78 -10.74
N ALA A 46 -7.92 0.12 -10.16
CA ALA A 46 -6.54 0.11 -10.65
C ALA A 46 -6.44 -0.47 -12.06
N GLU A 47 -7.14 -1.57 -12.37
CA GLU A 47 -7.18 -2.17 -13.71
C GLU A 47 -7.70 -1.20 -14.77
N ARG A 48 -8.81 -0.51 -14.47
CA ARG A 48 -9.41 0.48 -15.37
C ARG A 48 -8.50 1.69 -15.56
N ALA A 49 -7.87 2.18 -14.50
CA ALA A 49 -6.93 3.29 -14.59
C ALA A 49 -5.64 2.89 -15.34
N ALA A 50 -5.12 1.70 -15.08
CA ALA A 50 -3.94 1.15 -15.73
C ALA A 50 -4.16 0.97 -17.23
N ALA A 51 -5.32 0.46 -17.63
CA ALA A 51 -5.71 0.34 -19.04
C ALA A 51 -5.77 1.70 -19.74
N GLN A 52 -6.33 2.73 -19.07
CA GLN A 52 -6.35 4.09 -19.61
C GLN A 52 -4.94 4.68 -19.72
N LEU A 53 -4.10 4.50 -18.70
CA LEU A 53 -2.74 5.05 -18.70
C LEU A 53 -1.77 4.23 -19.58
N GLY A 54 -2.09 2.98 -19.90
CA GLY A 54 -1.20 2.05 -20.59
C GLY A 54 -0.01 1.59 -19.74
N VAL A 55 -0.19 1.50 -18.43
CA VAL A 55 0.84 1.13 -17.43
C VAL A 55 0.49 -0.22 -16.78
N PRO A 56 1.44 -0.90 -16.12
CA PRO A 56 1.14 -2.08 -15.32
C PRO A 56 0.19 -1.75 -14.15
N VAL A 57 -0.76 -2.64 -13.87
CA VAL A 57 -1.69 -2.52 -12.72
C VAL A 57 -0.90 -2.43 -11.40
N GLN A 58 0.17 -3.22 -11.31
CA GLN A 58 1.07 -3.27 -10.17
C GLN A 58 1.72 -1.92 -9.89
N ALA A 59 1.99 -1.10 -10.91
CA ALA A 59 2.54 0.23 -10.71
C ALA A 59 1.59 1.12 -9.90
N LEU A 60 0.29 1.06 -10.21
CA LEU A 60 -0.72 1.87 -9.53
C LEU A 60 -1.03 1.35 -8.11
N LEU A 61 -1.11 0.03 -7.94
CA LEU A 61 -1.30 -0.58 -6.62
C LEU A 61 -0.09 -0.35 -5.71
N ALA A 62 1.14 -0.50 -6.24
CA ALA A 62 2.36 -0.23 -5.49
C ALA A 62 2.46 1.24 -5.08
N GLN A 63 2.05 2.14 -5.96
CA GLN A 63 1.97 3.56 -5.64
C GLN A 63 0.95 3.83 -4.55
N ALA A 64 -0.30 3.37 -4.70
CA ALA A 64 -1.31 3.55 -3.66
C ALA A 64 -0.85 2.95 -2.31
N ALA A 65 -0.21 1.78 -2.31
CA ALA A 65 0.34 1.16 -1.11
C ALA A 65 1.45 1.99 -0.47
N LEU A 66 2.39 2.53 -1.26
CA LEU A 66 3.46 3.39 -0.75
C LEU A 66 2.90 4.67 -0.13
N GLU A 67 2.02 5.36 -0.85
CA GLU A 67 1.49 6.68 -0.47
C GLU A 67 0.60 6.60 0.78
N THR A 68 -0.10 5.48 0.97
CA THR A 68 -1.07 5.32 2.04
C THR A 68 -0.62 4.37 3.15
N GLY A 69 0.58 3.78 3.03
CA GLY A 69 1.00 2.70 3.93
C GLY A 69 0.01 1.55 3.94
N TRP A 70 -0.31 1.00 2.77
CA TRP A 70 -1.33 -0.05 2.59
C TRP A 70 -2.70 0.33 3.17
N GLY A 71 -3.09 1.60 3.03
CA GLY A 71 -4.38 2.15 3.49
C GLY A 71 -4.42 2.57 4.96
N GLU A 72 -3.36 2.36 5.74
CA GLU A 72 -3.33 2.72 7.17
C GLU A 72 -3.20 4.23 7.42
N LYS A 73 -2.59 4.95 6.47
CA LYS A 73 -2.25 6.38 6.57
C LYS A 73 -3.00 7.20 5.53
N MET A 74 -4.29 6.95 5.38
CA MET A 74 -5.15 7.74 4.51
C MET A 74 -5.26 9.19 5.01
N ILE A 75 -5.25 10.14 4.07
CA ILE A 75 -5.59 11.52 4.37
C ILE A 75 -7.05 11.56 4.84
N GLN A 76 -7.28 12.13 6.02
CA GLN A 76 -8.61 12.30 6.59
C GLN A 76 -9.16 13.69 6.31
N ARG A 77 -10.48 13.77 6.15
CA ARG A 77 -11.24 15.01 6.12
C ARG A 77 -11.33 15.60 7.52
N ASP A 78 -11.71 16.87 7.63
CA ASP A 78 -11.82 17.57 8.92
C ASP A 78 -12.80 16.90 9.90
N ASN A 79 -13.79 16.17 9.38
CA ASN A 79 -14.75 15.39 10.18
C ASN A 79 -14.26 13.97 10.54
N GLY A 80 -12.98 13.65 10.26
CA GLY A 80 -12.36 12.34 10.53
C GLY A 80 -12.67 11.24 9.50
N SER A 81 -13.53 11.50 8.52
CA SER A 81 -13.82 10.52 7.47
C SER A 81 -12.70 10.44 6.42
N ASN A 82 -12.63 9.33 5.70
CA ASN A 82 -11.61 9.12 4.67
C ASN A 82 -11.79 10.11 3.49
N SER A 83 -10.70 10.74 3.03
CA SER A 83 -10.71 11.57 1.82
C SER A 83 -10.71 10.76 0.53
N PHE A 84 -10.44 9.45 0.61
CA PHE A 84 -10.20 8.53 -0.50
C PHE A 84 -9.02 8.90 -1.40
N ASN A 85 -8.19 9.90 -1.04
CA ASN A 85 -7.06 10.32 -1.87
C ASN A 85 -5.87 9.38 -1.72
N LEU A 86 -5.83 8.36 -2.59
CA LEU A 86 -4.80 7.31 -2.60
C LEU A 86 -3.42 7.81 -3.05
N PHE A 87 -3.37 8.93 -3.78
CA PHE A 87 -2.18 9.35 -4.52
C PHE A 87 -1.57 10.65 -3.98
N GLY A 88 -2.10 11.20 -2.89
CA GLY A 88 -1.60 12.44 -2.29
C GLY A 88 -1.72 13.65 -3.22
N ILE A 89 -2.69 13.69 -4.13
CA ILE A 89 -2.83 14.80 -5.08
C ILE A 89 -3.22 16.06 -4.33
N LYS A 90 -2.39 17.10 -4.42
CA LYS A 90 -2.65 18.41 -3.80
C LYS A 90 -3.81 19.12 -4.50
N ALA A 91 -4.62 19.81 -3.71
CA ALA A 91 -5.67 20.68 -4.20
C ALA A 91 -5.07 22.04 -4.63
N ASP A 92 -4.63 22.12 -5.88
CA ASP A 92 -4.14 23.38 -6.45
C ASP A 92 -5.29 24.40 -6.70
N ALA A 93 -4.93 25.61 -7.12
CA ALA A 93 -5.88 26.68 -7.39
C ALA A 93 -6.92 26.37 -8.49
N ARG A 94 -6.72 25.33 -9.30
CA ARG A 94 -7.67 24.88 -10.33
C ARG A 94 -8.66 23.86 -9.78
N TRP A 95 -8.35 23.20 -8.67
CA TRP A 95 -9.25 22.25 -8.03
C TRP A 95 -10.51 22.94 -7.51
N ARG A 96 -11.67 22.41 -7.90
CA ARG A 96 -13.00 22.92 -7.52
C ARG A 96 -13.79 21.95 -6.65
N GLY A 97 -13.32 20.71 -6.51
CA GLY A 97 -13.95 19.71 -5.66
C GLY A 97 -13.59 19.88 -4.19
N GLU A 98 -13.97 18.89 -3.39
CA GLU A 98 -13.74 18.88 -1.95
C GLU A 98 -12.25 18.79 -1.61
N ARG A 99 -11.88 19.27 -0.43
CA ARG A 99 -10.50 19.30 0.05
C ARG A 99 -10.41 18.68 1.44
N ALA A 100 -9.28 18.05 1.71
CA ALA A 100 -8.87 17.63 3.04
C ALA A 100 -7.59 18.38 3.43
N THR A 101 -7.57 18.98 4.62
CA THR A 101 -6.45 19.80 5.09
C THR A 101 -5.57 19.01 6.04
N VAL A 102 -4.29 18.85 5.71
CA VAL A 102 -3.30 18.29 6.62
C VAL A 102 -2.47 19.42 7.21
N VAL A 103 -2.41 19.49 8.55
CA VAL A 103 -1.60 20.46 9.28
C VAL A 103 -0.41 19.73 9.91
N THR A 104 0.79 20.00 9.42
CA THR A 104 2.04 19.50 10.00
C THR A 104 2.68 20.59 10.87
N SER A 105 3.43 20.18 11.89
CA SER A 105 4.29 21.09 12.65
C SER A 105 5.72 20.87 12.18
N GLU A 106 6.27 21.82 11.46
CA GLU A 106 7.67 21.81 11.03
C GLU A 106 8.49 22.68 11.98
N TYR A 107 9.71 22.26 12.32
CA TYR A 107 10.59 23.05 13.18
C TYR A 107 11.59 23.81 12.33
N TYR A 108 11.49 25.15 12.35
CA TYR A 108 12.46 26.05 11.72
C TYR A 108 13.11 26.89 12.83
N ASP A 109 14.45 26.86 12.89
CA ASP A 109 15.25 27.59 13.88
C ASP A 109 14.77 27.42 15.35
N GLY A 110 14.41 26.19 15.71
CA GLY A 110 13.93 25.84 17.05
C GLY A 110 12.49 26.27 17.37
N ARG A 111 11.73 26.77 16.38
CA ARG A 111 10.31 27.14 16.52
C ARG A 111 9.42 26.22 15.69
N ALA A 112 8.34 25.73 16.30
CA ALA A 112 7.32 24.98 15.58
C ALA A 112 6.46 25.93 14.73
N LEU A 113 6.55 25.79 13.42
CA LEU A 113 5.69 26.42 12.43
C LEU A 113 4.63 25.42 11.96
N ARG A 114 3.36 25.80 12.03
CA ARG A 114 2.28 25.01 11.44
C ARG A 114 2.25 25.22 9.93
N VAL A 115 2.58 24.18 9.19
CA VAL A 115 2.47 24.14 7.73
C VAL A 115 1.16 23.45 7.37
N ARG A 116 0.39 24.08 6.47
CA ARG A 116 -0.87 23.53 5.96
C ARG A 116 -0.69 23.09 4.53
N ALA A 117 -1.19 21.90 4.22
CA ALA A 117 -1.29 21.39 2.87
C ALA A 117 -2.71 20.92 2.60
N ASP A 118 -3.30 21.45 1.52
CA ASP A 118 -4.61 21.03 1.06
C ASP A 118 -4.46 19.94 0.01
N PHE A 119 -5.17 18.85 0.23
CA PHE A 119 -5.25 17.71 -0.68
C PHE A 119 -6.65 17.63 -1.27
N ARG A 120 -6.74 17.11 -2.50
CA ARG A 120 -8.04 16.77 -3.09
C ARG A 120 -8.71 15.72 -2.22
N ALA A 121 -10.02 15.78 -2.12
CA ALA A 121 -10.82 14.75 -1.48
C ALA A 121 -11.92 14.29 -2.44
N TYR A 122 -12.26 13.01 -2.34
CA TYR A 122 -13.15 12.32 -3.26
C TYR A 122 -14.22 11.55 -2.49
N ASP A 123 -15.27 11.10 -3.16
CA ASP A 123 -16.33 10.31 -2.54
C ASP A 123 -16.03 8.80 -2.53
N SER A 124 -15.03 8.37 -3.32
CA SER A 124 -14.69 6.95 -3.48
C SER A 124 -13.28 6.75 -4.03
N TYR A 125 -12.75 5.54 -3.87
CA TYR A 125 -11.51 5.15 -4.54
C TYR A 125 -11.60 5.23 -6.07
N GLN A 126 -12.77 4.96 -6.65
CA GLN A 126 -12.98 5.10 -8.09
C GLN A 126 -12.68 6.53 -8.55
N GLN A 127 -13.27 7.53 -7.88
CA GLN A 127 -13.00 8.94 -8.20
C GLN A 127 -11.52 9.30 -8.00
N SER A 128 -10.85 8.75 -6.98
CA SER A 128 -9.41 8.96 -6.79
C SER A 128 -8.58 8.43 -7.97
N PHE A 129 -8.92 7.26 -8.51
CA PHE A 129 -8.25 6.70 -9.68
C PHE A 129 -8.55 7.50 -10.95
N ASP A 130 -9.81 7.89 -11.16
CA ASP A 130 -10.21 8.68 -12.33
C ASP A 130 -9.52 10.05 -12.35
N ASP A 131 -9.45 10.73 -11.19
CA ASP A 131 -8.73 12.00 -11.08
C ASP A 131 -7.23 11.83 -11.20
N TYR A 132 -6.65 10.71 -10.73
CA TYR A 132 -5.24 10.41 -10.96
C TYR A 132 -4.91 10.25 -12.45
N VAL A 133 -5.76 9.55 -13.20
CA VAL A 133 -5.63 9.41 -14.65
C VAL A 133 -5.67 10.78 -15.33
N ALA A 134 -6.66 11.61 -14.99
CA ALA A 134 -6.79 12.96 -15.53
C ALA A 134 -5.59 13.84 -15.14
N PHE A 135 -5.16 13.78 -13.87
CA PHE A 135 -4.03 14.55 -13.36
C PHE A 135 -2.73 14.28 -14.12
N LEU A 136 -2.42 13.01 -14.42
CA LEU A 136 -1.24 12.66 -15.20
C LEU A 136 -1.37 13.10 -16.67
N ARG A 137 -2.54 12.91 -17.29
CA ARG A 137 -2.76 13.23 -18.71
C ARG A 137 -2.79 14.74 -18.98
N ASP A 138 -3.46 15.49 -18.12
CA ASP A 138 -3.77 16.91 -18.36
C ASP A 138 -2.64 17.83 -17.90
N ASN A 139 -1.74 17.36 -17.04
CA ASN A 139 -0.63 18.16 -16.54
C ASN A 139 0.61 17.99 -17.44
N PRO A 140 1.05 19.04 -18.16
CA PRO A 140 2.19 18.95 -19.10
C PRO A 140 3.49 18.44 -18.46
N ARG A 141 3.64 18.62 -17.14
CA ARG A 141 4.75 18.09 -16.34
C ARG A 141 4.97 16.59 -16.53
N TYR A 142 3.89 15.82 -16.70
CA TYR A 142 3.95 14.35 -16.78
C TYR A 142 3.91 13.81 -18.20
N ARG A 143 3.99 14.65 -19.24
CA ARG A 143 3.97 14.17 -20.64
C ARG A 143 5.01 13.09 -20.94
N ALA A 144 6.24 13.30 -20.46
CA ALA A 144 7.35 12.36 -20.64
C ALA A 144 7.14 11.02 -19.89
N VAL A 145 6.24 10.97 -18.90
CA VAL A 145 5.87 9.71 -18.23
C VAL A 145 5.29 8.73 -19.22
N PHE A 146 4.59 9.21 -20.25
CA PHE A 146 3.91 8.34 -21.21
C PHE A 146 4.82 7.72 -22.28
N GLU A 147 6.07 8.18 -22.40
CA GLU A 147 7.02 7.70 -23.42
C GLU A 147 7.50 6.27 -23.16
N ASN A 148 7.74 5.92 -21.90
CA ASN A 148 8.29 4.62 -21.49
C ASN A 148 7.60 4.15 -20.19
N ARG A 149 6.33 3.76 -20.32
CA ARG A 149 5.42 3.53 -19.17
C ARG A 149 5.00 2.07 -18.96
N HIS A 150 5.49 1.19 -19.83
CA HIS A 150 5.03 -0.20 -19.94
C HIS A 150 5.62 -1.12 -18.88
N ASP A 151 6.58 -0.62 -18.10
CA ASP A 151 7.20 -1.31 -16.98
C ASP A 151 7.13 -0.43 -15.72
N VAL A 152 7.05 -1.06 -14.53
CA VAL A 152 6.89 -0.35 -13.25
C VAL A 152 8.07 0.57 -12.98
N SER A 153 9.29 0.07 -13.15
CA SER A 153 10.52 0.82 -12.86
C SER A 153 10.66 2.04 -13.76
N THR A 154 10.38 1.88 -15.06
CA THR A 154 10.43 2.99 -16.02
C THR A 154 9.36 4.05 -15.76
N PHE A 155 8.12 3.62 -15.46
CA PHE A 155 7.02 4.53 -15.09
C PHE A 155 7.35 5.31 -13.81
N ALA A 156 7.75 4.64 -12.74
CA ALA A 156 8.06 5.26 -11.46
C ALA A 156 9.25 6.22 -11.56
N SER A 157 10.28 5.85 -12.32
CA SER A 157 11.45 6.71 -12.61
C SER A 157 11.05 7.96 -13.38
N ALA A 158 10.11 7.86 -14.32
CA ALA A 158 9.62 9.01 -15.06
C ALA A 158 8.78 9.95 -14.17
N LEU A 159 7.93 9.41 -13.28
CA LEU A 159 7.21 10.20 -12.28
C LEU A 159 8.17 10.95 -11.35
N GLN A 160 9.21 10.28 -10.85
CA GLN A 160 10.21 10.90 -9.98
C GLN A 160 10.96 12.02 -10.70
N ARG A 161 11.43 11.79 -11.94
CA ARG A 161 12.09 12.85 -12.75
C ARG A 161 11.17 14.02 -13.04
N ALA A 162 9.87 13.78 -13.19
CA ALA A 162 8.86 14.82 -13.37
C ALA A 162 8.55 15.58 -12.07
N GLY A 163 9.13 15.19 -10.93
CA GLY A 163 8.93 15.83 -9.63
C GLY A 163 7.59 15.48 -8.99
N TYR A 164 7.12 14.24 -9.14
CA TYR A 164 5.94 13.74 -8.43
C TYR A 164 6.17 13.70 -6.91
N ALA A 165 7.29 13.13 -6.49
CA ALA A 165 7.73 13.06 -5.10
C ALA A 165 9.11 13.71 -4.93
N THR A 166 9.38 14.25 -3.74
CA THR A 166 10.70 14.81 -3.37
C THR A 166 11.65 13.76 -2.80
N ASP A 167 11.13 12.57 -2.48
CA ASP A 167 11.92 11.44 -2.00
C ASP A 167 12.87 10.94 -3.10
N PRO A 168 14.20 10.92 -2.87
CA PRO A 168 15.17 10.46 -3.86
C PRO A 168 15.06 8.97 -4.19
N ASP A 169 14.45 8.17 -3.32
CA ASP A 169 14.30 6.72 -3.50
C ASP A 169 12.90 6.32 -3.96
N TYR A 170 12.06 7.28 -4.35
CA TYR A 170 10.66 7.07 -4.70
C TYR A 170 10.45 5.93 -5.69
N ALA A 171 11.14 5.98 -6.84
CA ALA A 171 11.00 4.97 -7.88
C ALA A 171 11.45 3.59 -7.42
N GLN A 172 12.52 3.51 -6.62
CA GLN A 172 13.02 2.25 -6.08
C GLN A 172 12.05 1.61 -5.09
N LYS A 173 11.38 2.43 -4.26
CA LYS A 173 10.36 1.96 -3.31
C LYS A 173 9.13 1.39 -4.04
N ILE A 174 8.66 2.08 -5.07
CA ILE A 174 7.56 1.59 -5.92
C ILE A 174 7.92 0.25 -6.55
N ASP A 175 9.09 0.16 -7.17
CA ASP A 175 9.58 -1.06 -7.81
C ASP A 175 9.71 -2.23 -6.80
N ALA A 176 10.24 -1.95 -5.61
CA ALA A 176 10.35 -2.95 -4.55
C ALA A 176 8.97 -3.46 -4.12
N ILE A 177 8.01 -2.58 -3.87
CA ILE A 177 6.64 -2.96 -3.49
C ILE A 177 6.00 -3.78 -4.61
N ALA A 178 6.10 -3.35 -5.86
CA ALA A 178 5.52 -4.07 -7.00
C ALA A 178 6.12 -5.47 -7.16
N ARG A 179 7.43 -5.66 -6.95
CA ARG A 179 8.07 -6.98 -6.95
C ARG A 179 7.55 -7.91 -5.85
N HIS A 180 7.21 -7.35 -4.68
CA HIS A 180 6.64 -8.12 -3.56
C HIS A 180 5.17 -8.47 -3.75
N MET A 181 4.46 -7.85 -4.70
CA MET A 181 3.08 -8.22 -5.06
C MET A 181 3.02 -9.52 -5.90
N GLY A 182 4.17 -10.11 -6.25
CA GLY A 182 4.30 -11.28 -7.12
C GLY A 182 3.94 -10.97 -8.57
N ASP A 183 4.01 -11.97 -9.47
CA ASP A 183 3.48 -11.90 -10.84
C ASP A 183 1.94 -11.80 -10.81
N ALA A 184 1.45 -10.65 -10.33
CA ALA A 184 0.06 -10.30 -10.08
C ALA A 184 -0.81 -10.16 -11.34
N ALA A 185 -0.26 -10.50 -12.52
CA ALA A 185 -1.02 -10.80 -13.72
C ALA A 185 -1.62 -12.22 -13.71
N SER A 186 -1.46 -12.97 -12.61
CA SER A 186 -2.09 -14.29 -12.45
C SER A 186 -3.57 -14.18 -12.08
N PRO A 187 -4.44 -15.11 -12.55
CA PRO A 187 -5.88 -15.20 -12.23
C PRO A 187 -6.25 -15.13 -10.73
N ALA A 188 -5.26 -15.27 -9.84
CA ALA A 188 -5.38 -15.16 -8.40
C ALA A 188 -5.93 -13.79 -7.92
N TYR A 189 -5.65 -12.66 -8.57
CA TYR A 189 -6.19 -11.36 -8.12
C TYR A 189 -7.68 -11.22 -8.41
N THR A 190 -8.14 -11.69 -9.56
CA THR A 190 -9.58 -11.79 -9.87
C THR A 190 -10.28 -12.75 -8.90
N GLN A 191 -9.58 -13.82 -8.50
CA GLN A 191 -10.11 -14.80 -7.54
C GLN A 191 -10.15 -14.24 -6.11
N LEU A 192 -9.15 -13.47 -5.67
CA LEU A 192 -9.12 -12.78 -4.38
C LEU A 192 -10.19 -11.69 -4.28
N ALA A 193 -10.37 -10.88 -5.33
CA ALA A 193 -11.46 -9.90 -5.39
C ALA A 193 -12.84 -10.56 -5.34
N ALA A 194 -13.02 -11.70 -6.02
CA ALA A 194 -14.26 -12.48 -5.97
C ALA A 194 -14.50 -13.13 -4.58
N LEU A 195 -13.46 -13.58 -3.89
CA LEU A 195 -13.53 -14.12 -2.53
C LEU A 195 -13.84 -13.04 -1.50
N ALA A 196 -13.19 -11.87 -1.58
CA ALA A 196 -13.43 -10.74 -0.69
C ALA A 196 -14.85 -10.18 -0.84
N ALA A 197 -15.40 -10.15 -2.06
CA ALA A 197 -16.80 -9.77 -2.29
C ALA A 197 -17.84 -10.74 -1.71
N SER A 198 -17.40 -11.93 -1.28
CA SER A 198 -18.24 -13.00 -0.72
C SER A 198 -18.17 -13.08 0.82
N SER A 199 -17.31 -12.30 1.47
CA SER A 199 -17.19 -12.24 2.94
C SER A 199 -17.94 -11.03 3.50
N PRO A 200 -18.74 -11.20 4.58
CA PRO A 200 -19.33 -10.04 5.27
C PRO A 200 -18.22 -9.17 5.86
N PRO A 201 -18.39 -7.83 5.90
CA PRO A 201 -17.43 -6.94 6.52
C PRO A 201 -17.22 -7.34 7.99
N PRO A 202 -16.00 -7.17 8.55
CA PRO A 202 -15.77 -7.44 9.97
C PRO A 202 -16.75 -6.60 10.80
N ALA A 203 -17.48 -7.29 11.68
CA ALA A 203 -18.38 -6.63 12.61
C ALA A 203 -17.58 -5.64 13.47
N ASN A 204 -17.86 -4.35 13.36
CA ASN A 204 -17.39 -3.36 14.31
C ASN A 204 -17.99 -3.68 15.68
N THR A 205 -17.30 -4.44 16.52
CA THR A 205 -17.54 -4.43 17.96
C THR A 205 -16.91 -3.16 18.53
N ALA A 206 -17.63 -2.05 18.38
CA ALA A 206 -17.41 -0.88 19.20
C ALA A 206 -17.87 -1.23 20.63
N THR A 207 -16.93 -1.65 21.48
CA THR A 207 -17.15 -1.70 22.92
C THR A 207 -17.27 -0.26 23.43
N VAL A 208 -18.51 0.20 23.57
CA VAL A 208 -18.84 1.41 24.31
C VAL A 208 -18.66 1.09 25.80
N GLN A 209 -17.56 1.56 26.39
CA GLN A 209 -17.45 1.69 27.84
C GLN A 209 -17.91 3.11 28.20
N GLN A 210 -19.14 3.23 28.73
CA GLN A 210 -19.61 4.47 29.36
C GLN A 210 -19.05 4.58 30.79
N PRO A 211 -18.93 5.82 31.32
CA PRO A 211 -18.31 6.11 32.61
C PRO A 211 -19.09 5.58 33.82
#